data_AF-A0A0Q4QAY8-F1
#
_entry.id   AF-A0A0Q4QAY8-F1
#
_cell.length_a   1.000
_cell.length_b   1.000
_cell.length_c   1.000
_cell.angle_alpha   90.00
_cell.angle_beta   90.00
_cell.angle_gamma   90.00
#
_symmetry.space_group_name_H-M   'P 1'
#
loop_
_entity.id
_entity.type
_entity.pdbx_description
1 polymer ?
#
loop_
_entity_poly.entity_id
_entity_poly.type
_entity_poly.pdbx_seq_one_letter_code
_entity_poly.pdbx_strand_id
1 'polypeptide(L)'
;MTKPRPIELHVNSFAKNKYLKFQEIIHSENQYYFCEMDGKKKTEFFNRGLIDGRRHGLLLKGGFFHCENVLGVLAIKRCDVDSYINEGLFTGVISLDKTYLIQAREADSFIQNYCLDCEVYGEAACYANFACGEEDRDRFKESSWFELQKAKRKERKSNIAFPG
;
A
#
# COMPACT_ATOMS: atom_id res chain seq x y z
N MET A 1 8.90 0.82 -23.04
CA MET A 1 8.59 1.64 -21.84
C MET A 1 7.79 0.79 -20.86
N THR A 2 8.23 0.68 -19.60
CA THR A 2 7.52 -0.05 -18.54
C THR A 2 6.24 0.69 -18.17
N LYS A 3 5.10 0.00 -18.12
CA LYS A 3 3.84 0.60 -17.69
C LYS A 3 3.93 1.02 -16.22
N PRO A 4 3.31 2.15 -15.81
CA PRO A 4 3.28 2.57 -14.41
C PRO A 4 2.76 1.45 -13.50
N ARG A 5 3.35 1.34 -12.32
CA ARG A 5 3.00 0.34 -11.30
C ARG A 5 2.75 1.05 -9.97
N PRO A 6 1.82 0.55 -9.14
CA PRO A 6 1.63 1.10 -7.82
C PRO A 6 2.87 0.88 -6.95
N ILE A 7 3.03 1.78 -5.99
CA ILE A 7 4.06 1.66 -4.97
C ILE A 7 3.60 0.58 -3.99
N GLU A 8 4.19 -0.60 -4.08
CA GLU A 8 3.91 -1.68 -3.15
C GLU A 8 4.48 -1.35 -1.78
N LEU A 9 3.59 -1.41 -0.78
CA LEU A 9 3.85 -1.20 0.63
C LEU A 9 3.54 -2.48 1.41
N HIS A 10 4.46 -2.84 2.30
CA HIS A 10 4.36 -4.01 3.15
C HIS A 10 4.71 -3.65 4.59
N VAL A 11 4.11 -4.37 5.53
CA VAL A 11 4.46 -4.34 6.97
C VAL A 11 5.96 -4.55 7.18
N ASN A 12 6.55 -5.49 6.44
CA ASN A 12 7.98 -5.84 6.59
C ASN A 12 8.88 -5.14 5.57
N SER A 13 8.50 -3.94 5.12
CA SER A 13 9.29 -3.17 4.15
C SER A 13 10.68 -2.83 4.70
N PHE A 14 11.71 -3.16 3.92
CA PHE A 14 13.11 -2.82 4.26
C PHE A 14 13.37 -1.31 4.37
N ALA A 15 12.74 -0.53 3.48
CA ALA A 15 12.87 0.92 3.51
C ALA A 15 12.00 1.47 4.64
N LYS A 16 12.64 2.08 5.66
CA LYS A 16 11.94 2.70 6.80
C LYS A 16 10.79 3.60 6.32
N ASN A 17 11.03 4.42 5.30
CA ASN A 17 10.01 5.30 4.74
C ASN A 17 8.79 4.55 4.18
N LYS A 18 8.95 3.35 3.61
CA LYS A 18 7.81 2.55 3.10
C LYS A 18 7.01 1.92 4.23
N TYR A 19 7.68 1.45 5.27
CA TYR A 19 7.04 0.91 6.47
C TYR A 19 6.26 2.00 7.22
N LEU A 20 6.88 3.17 7.45
CA LEU A 20 6.20 4.32 8.05
C LEU A 20 5.01 4.75 7.18
N LYS A 21 5.19 4.78 5.85
CA LYS A 21 4.12 5.13 4.92
C LYS A 21 2.97 4.13 4.93
N PHE A 22 3.27 2.84 5.10
CA PHE A 22 2.26 1.80 5.27
C PHE A 22 1.39 2.10 6.51
N GLN A 23 2.01 2.33 7.66
CA GLN A 23 1.30 2.62 8.91
C GLN A 23 0.49 3.92 8.84
N GLU A 24 1.10 4.97 8.28
CA GLU A 24 0.44 6.25 8.04
C GLU A 24 -0.84 6.04 7.23
N ILE A 25 -0.76 5.27 6.13
CA ILE A 25 -1.91 5.06 5.24
C ILE A 25 -3.02 4.27 5.94
N ILE A 26 -2.71 3.13 6.57
CA ILE A 26 -3.77 2.27 7.16
C ILE A 26 -4.52 2.95 8.31
N HIS A 27 -3.89 3.91 9.00
CA HIS A 27 -4.53 4.65 10.10
C HIS A 27 -5.01 6.05 9.71
N SER A 28 -4.83 6.46 8.45
CA SER A 28 -5.24 7.78 7.98
C SER A 28 -6.57 7.71 7.21
N GLU A 29 -7.67 7.97 7.91
CA GLU A 29 -9.00 8.10 7.30
C GLU A 29 -9.17 9.41 6.50
N ASN A 30 -8.43 10.46 6.85
CA ASN A 30 -8.67 11.80 6.28
C ASN A 30 -7.76 12.16 5.09
N GLN A 31 -6.67 11.42 4.85
CA GLN A 31 -5.69 11.76 3.80
C GLN A 31 -5.77 10.84 2.59
N TYR A 32 -6.42 9.68 2.72
CA TYR A 32 -6.48 8.67 1.67
C TYR A 32 -7.92 8.23 1.37
N TYR A 33 -8.11 7.82 0.12
CA TYR A 33 -9.20 6.98 -0.31
C TYR A 33 -8.68 5.60 -0.68
N PHE A 34 -9.53 4.59 -0.51
CA PHE A 34 -9.19 3.20 -0.73
C PHE A 34 -10.07 2.59 -1.81
N CYS A 35 -9.44 2.05 -2.84
CA CYS A 35 -10.10 1.26 -3.86
C CYS A 35 -9.87 -0.22 -3.57
N GLU A 36 -10.95 -0.98 -3.44
CA GLU A 36 -10.89 -2.43 -3.27
C GLU A 36 -10.39 -3.13 -4.53
N MET A 37 -9.36 -3.95 -4.35
CA MET A 37 -8.72 -4.70 -5.43
C MET A 37 -9.18 -6.16 -5.42
N ASP A 38 -9.87 -6.55 -6.47
CA ASP A 38 -10.08 -7.95 -6.84
C ASP A 38 -9.08 -8.39 -7.94
N GLY A 39 -9.09 -9.67 -8.31
CA GLY A 39 -8.22 -10.19 -9.36
C GLY A 39 -8.44 -9.55 -10.73
N LYS A 40 -9.69 -9.15 -11.04
CA LYS A 40 -10.06 -8.55 -12.33
C LYS A 40 -9.58 -7.11 -12.44
N LYS A 41 -9.94 -6.26 -11.48
CA LYS A 41 -9.48 -4.87 -11.34
C LYS A 41 -7.96 -4.80 -11.30
N LYS A 42 -7.31 -5.69 -10.54
CA LYS A 42 -5.84 -5.78 -10.52
C LYS A 42 -5.30 -6.00 -11.93
N THR A 43 -5.83 -6.98 -12.65
CA THR A 43 -5.36 -7.25 -14.01
C THR A 43 -5.61 -6.07 -14.95
N GLU A 44 -6.80 -5.47 -14.89
CA GLU A 44 -7.16 -4.31 -15.71
C GLU A 44 -6.25 -3.10 -15.45
N PHE A 45 -6.13 -2.68 -14.19
CA PHE A 45 -5.32 -1.51 -13.83
C PHE A 45 -3.86 -1.73 -14.18
N PHE A 46 -3.31 -2.90 -13.86
CA PHE A 46 -1.90 -3.22 -14.12
C PHE A 46 -1.61 -3.32 -15.63
N ASN A 47 -2.57 -3.76 -16.44
CA ASN A 47 -2.42 -3.79 -17.88
C ASN A 47 -2.53 -2.40 -18.51
N ARG A 48 -3.27 -1.47 -17.91
CA ARG A 48 -3.39 -0.09 -18.41
C ARG A 48 -2.35 0.86 -17.82
N GLY A 49 -1.81 0.57 -16.65
CA GLY A 49 -0.94 1.48 -15.90
C GLY A 49 -1.69 2.62 -15.22
N LEU A 50 -3.02 2.57 -15.19
CA LEU A 50 -3.87 3.63 -14.65
C LEU A 50 -5.19 3.06 -14.12
N ILE A 51 -5.83 3.85 -13.26
CA ILE A 51 -7.21 3.71 -12.82
C ILE A 51 -8.05 4.60 -13.73
N ASP A 52 -9.10 4.05 -14.34
CA ASP A 52 -10.05 4.82 -15.18
C ASP A 52 -11.47 4.64 -14.66
N GLY A 53 -11.97 5.65 -13.94
CA GLY A 53 -13.34 5.72 -13.43
C GLY A 53 -14.32 6.39 -14.38
N ARG A 54 -13.90 6.82 -15.59
CA ARG A 54 -14.78 7.57 -16.50
C ARG A 54 -15.87 6.72 -17.15
N ARG A 55 -15.62 5.41 -17.32
CA ARG A 55 -16.58 4.47 -17.92
C ARG A 55 -17.54 3.87 -16.90
N HIS A 56 -16.98 3.45 -15.77
CA HIS A 56 -17.72 2.96 -14.62
C HIS A 56 -17.12 3.66 -13.41
N GLY A 57 -17.92 4.48 -12.73
CA GLY A 57 -17.49 5.17 -11.52
C GLY A 57 -16.92 4.15 -10.53
N LEU A 58 -15.80 4.50 -9.90
CA LEU A 58 -15.12 3.60 -8.97
C LEU A 58 -15.50 3.97 -7.55
N LEU A 59 -16.05 3.02 -6.80
CA LEU A 59 -16.34 3.22 -5.39
C LEU A 59 -15.02 3.34 -4.62
N LEU A 60 -14.83 4.50 -4.00
CA LEU A 60 -13.69 4.78 -3.13
C LEU A 60 -14.17 4.87 -1.68
N LYS A 61 -13.53 4.12 -0.80
CA LYS A 61 -13.84 4.10 0.63
C LYS A 61 -12.95 5.11 1.37
N GLY A 62 -13.50 5.77 2.39
CA GLY A 62 -12.79 6.80 3.15
C GLY A 62 -11.77 6.27 4.16
N GLY A 63 -11.71 4.95 4.39
CA GLY A 63 -10.84 4.34 5.39
C GLY A 63 -10.54 2.90 5.05
N PHE A 64 -9.39 2.40 5.53
CA PHE A 64 -8.96 1.03 5.32
C PHE A 64 -9.94 0.02 5.94
N PHE A 65 -10.45 0.32 7.14
CA PHE A 65 -11.38 -0.55 7.88
C PHE A 65 -12.71 -0.81 7.16
N HIS A 66 -13.09 0.05 6.21
CA HIS A 66 -14.29 -0.17 5.42
C HIS A 66 -14.07 -1.17 4.28
N CYS A 67 -12.83 -1.54 3.97
CA CYS A 67 -12.48 -2.53 2.95
C CYS A 67 -12.50 -3.94 3.56
N GLU A 68 -13.56 -4.70 3.30
CA GLU A 68 -13.75 -6.03 3.88
C GLU A 68 -13.60 -7.13 2.81
N ASN A 69 -12.98 -8.26 3.17
CA ASN A 69 -12.90 -9.47 2.33
C ASN A 69 -12.25 -9.25 0.95
N VAL A 70 -11.22 -8.42 0.86
CA VAL A 70 -10.50 -8.13 -0.38
C VAL A 70 -9.08 -8.70 -0.39
N LEU A 71 -8.51 -8.91 -1.58
CA LEU A 71 -7.12 -9.38 -1.71
C LEU A 71 -6.11 -8.27 -1.38
N GLY A 72 -6.49 -7.03 -1.67
CA GLY A 72 -5.69 -5.85 -1.39
C GLY A 72 -6.50 -4.59 -1.61
N VAL A 73 -5.90 -3.48 -1.23
CA VAL A 73 -6.45 -2.15 -1.41
C VAL A 73 -5.44 -1.28 -2.12
N LEU A 74 -5.96 -0.40 -2.96
CA LEU A 74 -5.19 0.65 -3.57
C LEU A 74 -5.51 1.97 -2.86
N ALA A 75 -4.53 2.51 -2.15
CA ALA A 75 -4.65 3.80 -1.49
C ALA A 75 -4.26 4.93 -2.45
N ILE A 76 -5.10 5.97 -2.47
CA ILE A 76 -5.00 7.14 -3.34
C ILE A 76 -5.11 8.36 -2.46
N LYS A 77 -4.24 9.35 -2.62
CA LYS A 77 -4.31 10.58 -1.82
C LYS A 77 -5.57 11.36 -2.17
N ARG A 78 -6.29 11.86 -1.16
CA ARG A 78 -7.52 12.65 -1.37
C ARG A 78 -7.31 13.87 -2.26
N CYS A 79 -6.21 14.59 -2.06
CA CYS A 79 -5.85 15.77 -2.86
C CYS A 79 -5.74 15.51 -4.37
N ASP A 80 -5.51 14.25 -4.80
CA ASP A 80 -5.41 13.89 -6.22
C ASP A 80 -6.78 13.57 -6.84
N VAL A 81 -7.82 13.37 -6.03
CA VAL A 81 -9.11 12.82 -6.47
C VAL A 81 -10.35 13.53 -5.98
N ASP A 82 -10.26 14.40 -4.97
CA ASP A 82 -11.42 15.07 -4.36
C ASP A 82 -12.29 15.78 -5.40
N SER A 83 -11.68 16.41 -6.41
CA SER A 83 -12.40 17.10 -7.50
C SER A 83 -13.17 16.18 -8.45
N TYR A 84 -12.92 14.87 -8.38
CA TYR A 84 -13.48 13.85 -9.27
C TYR A 84 -14.40 12.87 -8.53
N ILE A 85 -14.68 13.10 -7.24
CA ILE A 85 -15.54 12.25 -6.44
C ILE A 85 -16.91 12.90 -6.32
N ASN A 86 -17.94 12.16 -6.68
CA ASN A 86 -19.33 12.53 -6.43
C ASN A 86 -20.03 11.36 -5.73
N GLU A 87 -20.62 11.60 -4.56
CA GLU A 87 -21.30 10.57 -3.75
C GLU A 87 -20.46 9.29 -3.50
N GLY A 88 -19.14 9.44 -3.36
CA GLY A 88 -18.21 8.31 -3.13
C GLY A 88 -17.79 7.54 -4.40
N LEU A 89 -18.30 7.94 -5.57
CA LEU A 89 -17.88 7.44 -6.87
C LEU A 89 -16.82 8.35 -7.49
N PHE A 90 -15.66 7.79 -7.78
CA PHE A 90 -14.60 8.45 -8.51
C PHE A 90 -14.82 8.33 -10.02
N THR A 91 -14.91 9.47 -10.70
CA THR A 91 -15.04 9.57 -12.16
C THR A 91 -13.88 10.38 -12.73
N GLY A 92 -12.71 9.76 -12.83
CA GLY A 92 -11.51 10.39 -13.37
C GLY A 92 -10.46 9.37 -13.82
N VAL A 93 -9.24 9.85 -14.07
CA VAL A 93 -8.10 8.99 -14.43
C VAL A 93 -6.91 9.29 -13.55
N ILE A 94 -6.28 8.25 -13.01
CA ILE A 94 -5.09 8.36 -12.16
C ILE A 94 -4.05 7.35 -12.61
N SER A 95 -2.82 7.81 -12.77
CA SER A 95 -1.69 6.92 -13.06
C SER A 95 -1.34 6.08 -11.83
N LEU A 96 -1.03 4.80 -12.04
CA LEU A 96 -0.77 3.88 -10.94
C LEU A 96 0.47 4.22 -10.12
N ASP A 97 1.47 4.90 -10.70
CA ASP A 97 2.67 5.34 -9.99
C ASP A 97 2.40 6.33 -8.84
N LYS A 98 1.24 6.99 -8.83
CA LYS A 98 0.79 7.87 -7.74
C LYS A 98 0.04 7.16 -6.62
N THR A 99 -0.15 5.85 -6.75
CA THR A 99 -0.99 5.05 -5.84
C THR A 99 -0.16 4.05 -5.06
N TYR A 100 -0.68 3.67 -3.90
CA TYR A 100 -0.02 2.71 -3.01
C TYR A 100 -0.82 1.42 -2.97
N LEU A 101 -0.17 0.28 -3.16
CA LEU A 101 -0.80 -1.03 -3.04
C LEU A 101 -0.47 -1.62 -1.67
N ILE A 102 -1.50 -2.02 -0.94
CA ILE A 102 -1.40 -2.69 0.36
C ILE A 102 -2.16 -4.02 0.26
N GLN A 103 -1.55 -5.10 0.72
CA GLN A 103 -2.23 -6.39 0.84
C GLN A 103 -3.11 -6.38 2.08
N ALA A 104 -4.40 -6.68 1.92
CA ALA A 104 -5.37 -6.56 3.02
C ALA A 104 -5.04 -7.54 4.14
N ARG A 105 -4.76 -8.82 3.82
CA ARG A 105 -4.39 -9.84 4.81
C ARG A 105 -3.15 -9.47 5.64
N GLU A 106 -2.14 -8.87 5.01
CA GLU A 106 -0.93 -8.42 5.72
C GLU A 106 -1.27 -7.26 6.68
N ALA A 107 -2.09 -6.30 6.21
CA ALA A 107 -2.52 -5.18 7.01
C ALA A 107 -3.43 -5.58 8.17
N ASP A 108 -4.39 -6.47 7.94
CA ASP A 108 -5.30 -6.99 8.97
C ASP A 108 -4.52 -7.71 10.06
N SER A 109 -3.58 -8.58 9.69
CA SER A 109 -2.74 -9.28 10.65
C SER A 109 -1.87 -8.32 11.46
N PHE A 110 -1.36 -7.26 10.84
CA PHE A 110 -0.58 -6.25 11.55
C PHE A 110 -1.44 -5.47 12.56
N ILE A 111 -2.64 -5.04 12.14
CA ILE A 111 -3.57 -4.33 13.01
C ILE A 111 -3.95 -5.22 14.20
N GLN A 112 -4.30 -6.49 13.95
CA GLN A 112 -4.70 -7.42 14.99
C GLN A 112 -3.58 -7.72 15.99
N ASN A 113 -2.35 -7.95 15.50
CA ASN A 113 -1.25 -8.41 16.35
C ASN A 113 -0.48 -7.28 17.05
N TYR A 114 -0.51 -6.06 16.51
CA TYR A 114 0.32 -4.95 17.02
C TYR A 114 -0.48 -3.72 17.40
N CYS A 115 -1.55 -3.39 16.67
CA CYS A 115 -2.29 -2.15 16.91
C CYS A 115 -3.36 -2.34 17.98
N LEU A 116 -4.14 -3.42 17.93
CA LEU A 116 -5.25 -3.62 18.88
C LEU A 116 -4.79 -3.85 20.32
N ASP A 117 -3.60 -4.40 20.51
CA ASP A 117 -2.99 -4.61 21.84
C ASP A 117 -2.18 -3.39 22.32
N CYS A 118 -2.15 -2.29 21.56
CA CYS A 118 -1.38 -1.10 21.89
C CYS A 118 -2.21 -0.11 22.71
N GLU A 119 -1.73 0.26 23.90
CA GLU A 119 -2.41 1.19 24.82
C GLU A 119 -2.68 2.58 24.23
N VAL A 120 -1.82 3.03 23.31
CA VAL A 120 -1.94 4.36 22.69
C VAL A 120 -2.68 4.34 21.35
N TYR A 121 -3.24 3.21 20.92
CA TYR A 121 -3.90 3.07 19.63
C TYR A 121 -5.03 4.10 19.44
N GLY A 122 -4.98 4.85 18.34
CA GLY A 122 -5.95 5.90 18.03
C GLY A 122 -5.70 7.24 18.74
N GLU A 123 -4.74 7.33 19.66
CA GLU A 123 -4.33 8.59 20.27
C GLU A 123 -3.28 9.31 19.42
N ALA A 124 -3.12 10.64 19.61
CA ALA A 124 -2.09 11.43 18.92
C ALA A 124 -0.67 10.84 19.04
N ALA A 125 -0.38 10.16 20.15
CA ALA A 125 0.88 9.48 20.39
C ALA A 125 1.13 8.28 19.44
N CYS A 126 0.08 7.56 19.01
CA CYS A 126 0.18 6.47 18.02
C CYS A 126 0.76 6.97 16.69
N TYR A 127 0.35 8.18 16.30
CA TYR A 127 0.69 8.80 15.03
C TYR A 127 2.03 9.55 15.05
N ALA A 128 2.69 9.65 16.22
CA ALA A 128 3.90 10.46 16.37
C ALA A 128 5.15 9.83 15.75
N ASN A 129 5.30 8.50 15.83
CA ASN A 129 6.51 7.80 15.38
C ASN A 129 6.26 6.60 14.44
N PHE A 130 5.03 6.06 14.38
CA PHE A 130 4.70 4.88 13.56
C PHE A 130 5.77 3.77 13.63
N ALA A 131 6.24 3.48 14.85
CA ALA A 131 7.27 2.47 15.14
C ALA A 131 6.65 1.15 15.61
N CYS A 132 5.36 0.93 15.35
CA CYS A 132 4.62 -0.23 15.84
C CYS A 132 5.12 -1.51 15.13
N GLY A 133 5.72 -2.46 15.85
CA GLY A 133 6.30 -3.67 15.25
C GLY A 133 7.72 -3.51 14.69
N GLU A 134 8.51 -2.54 15.18
CA GLU A 134 9.95 -2.44 14.84
C GLU A 134 10.72 -3.72 15.19
N GLU A 135 10.39 -4.39 16.29
CA GLU A 135 11.02 -5.66 16.68
C GLU A 135 10.76 -6.78 15.67
N ASP A 136 9.54 -6.92 15.15
CA ASP A 136 9.21 -7.94 14.15
C ASP A 136 9.87 -7.63 12.80
N ARG A 137 9.89 -6.35 12.41
CA ARG A 137 10.65 -5.88 11.25
C ARG A 137 12.13 -6.18 11.40
N ASP A 138 12.70 -6.00 12.58
CA ASP A 138 14.12 -6.25 12.83
C ASP A 138 14.42 -7.75 12.86
N ARG A 139 13.54 -8.59 13.44
CA ARG A 139 13.58 -10.06 13.26
C ARG A 139 13.49 -10.48 11.79
N PHE A 140 12.62 -9.84 11.00
CA PHE A 140 12.52 -10.10 9.57
C PHE A 140 13.81 -9.74 8.83
N LYS A 141 14.49 -8.63 9.19
CA LYS A 141 15.80 -8.28 8.62
C LYS A 141 16.88 -9.32 8.94
N GLU A 142 16.78 -9.99 10.07
CA GLU A 142 17.72 -11.05 10.48
C GLU A 142 17.35 -12.43 9.90
N SER A 143 16.18 -12.57 9.26
CA SER A 143 15.72 -13.85 8.73
C SER A 143 16.53 -14.32 7.51
N SER A 144 16.72 -15.65 7.40
CA SER A 144 17.41 -16.28 6.25
C SER A 144 16.73 -16.01 4.91
N TRP A 145 15.40 -15.86 4.91
CA TRP A 145 14.63 -15.49 3.73
C TRP A 145 14.98 -14.08 3.24
N PHE A 146 15.24 -13.15 4.16
CA PHE A 146 15.65 -11.79 3.82
C PHE A 146 17.06 -11.74 3.21
N GLU A 147 18.01 -12.52 3.74
CA GLU A 147 19.34 -12.65 3.15
C GLU A 147 19.27 -13.19 1.71
N LEU A 148 18.42 -14.19 1.47
CA LEU A 148 18.12 -14.72 0.14
C LEU A 148 17.58 -13.66 -0.83
N GLN A 149 16.67 -12.79 -0.37
CA GLN A 149 16.19 -11.67 -1.20
C GLN A 149 17.30 -10.66 -1.50
N LYS A 150 18.15 -10.34 -0.52
CA LYS A 150 19.28 -9.41 -0.69
C LYS A 150 20.27 -9.96 -1.72
N ALA A 151 20.56 -11.26 -1.66
CA ALA A 151 21.39 -11.96 -2.65
C ALA A 151 20.79 -11.88 -4.06
N LYS A 152 19.50 -12.23 -4.23
CA LYS A 152 18.81 -12.14 -5.54
C LYS A 152 18.77 -10.73 -6.12
N ARG A 153 18.65 -9.69 -5.28
CA ARG A 153 18.71 -8.28 -5.74
C ARG A 153 20.13 -7.90 -6.17
N LYS A 154 21.14 -8.36 -5.45
CA LYS A 154 22.56 -8.15 -5.80
C LYS A 154 22.86 -8.82 -7.15
N GLU A 155 22.38 -10.04 -7.34
CA GLU A 155 22.50 -10.80 -8.59
C GLU A 155 21.80 -10.09 -9.77
N ARG A 156 20.57 -9.59 -9.57
CA ARG A 156 19.89 -8.79 -10.61
C ARG A 156 20.66 -7.52 -10.95
N LYS A 157 21.23 -6.83 -9.95
CA LYS A 157 22.02 -5.63 -10.18
C LYS A 157 23.35 -5.93 -10.89
N SER A 158 24.02 -7.03 -10.56
CA SER A 158 25.24 -7.46 -11.27
C SER A 158 24.94 -7.89 -12.70
N ASN A 159 23.80 -8.54 -12.94
CA ASN A 159 23.38 -8.95 -14.29
C ASN A 159 22.92 -7.79 -15.17
N ILE A 160 22.55 -6.64 -14.59
CA ILE A 160 22.21 -5.42 -15.33
C ILE A 160 23.46 -4.55 -15.62
N ALA A 161 24.55 -4.73 -14.87
CA ALA A 161 25.73 -3.87 -14.94
C ALA A 161 26.60 -4.06 -16.20
N PHE A 162 26.29 -5.03 -17.06
CA PHE A 162 26.91 -5.18 -18.38
C PHE A 162 25.87 -5.46 -19.46
N PRO A 163 25.34 -4.45 -20.15
CA PRO A 163 24.76 -4.65 -21.47
C PRO A 163 25.92 -4.83 -22.46
N GLY A 164 26.04 -6.03 -23.02
CA GLY A 164 26.76 -6.22 -24.29
C GLY A 164 25.99 -5.60 -25.44
#